data_AF-A0A2N6AJ05-F1
#
_entry.id   AF-A0A2N6AJ05-F1
#
_cell.length_a   1.000
_cell.length_b   1.000
_cell.length_c   1.000
_cell.angle_alpha   90.00
_cell.angle_beta   90.00
_cell.angle_gamma   90.00
#
_symmetry.space_group_name_H-M   'P 1'
#
loop_
_entity.id
_entity.type
_entity.pdbx_description
1 polymer ?
#
loop_
_entity_poly.entity_id
_entity_poly.type
_entity_poly.pdbx_seq_one_letter_code
_entity_poly.pdbx_strand_id
1 'polypeptide(L)'
;MPIPDVEILNKLGAIMHVALRIPEAEVIPDARIFDDLGAESIDILDIRFRIEEAFGFKIDEGEIMRSIDPDKGFEELKDQFTIGATAAFIRQKLDQLEQGHA
;
A
#
# COMPACT_ATOMS: atom_id res chain seq x y z
N MET A 1 -12.43 15.79 -4.24
CA MET A 1 -11.28 16.27 -5.08
C MET A 1 -10.27 15.17 -5.00
N PRO A 2 -9.81 14.59 -6.11
CA PRO A 2 -8.92 13.43 -6.03
C PRO A 2 -7.61 13.84 -5.36
N ILE A 3 -7.18 13.04 -4.39
CA ILE A 3 -5.88 13.21 -3.73
C ILE A 3 -4.79 13.04 -4.80
N PRO A 4 -3.87 14.00 -4.97
CA PRO A 4 -2.80 13.87 -5.96
C PRO A 4 -1.83 12.74 -5.57
N ASP A 5 -1.25 12.06 -6.57
CA ASP A 5 -0.38 10.90 -6.35
C ASP A 5 0.80 11.24 -5.43
N VAL A 6 1.30 12.48 -5.49
CA VAL A 6 2.35 13.00 -4.61
C VAL A 6 1.93 13.01 -3.14
N GLU A 7 0.67 13.32 -2.83
CA GLU A 7 0.19 13.33 -1.44
C GLU A 7 -0.01 11.91 -0.92
N ILE A 8 -0.45 10.97 -1.77
CA ILE A 8 -0.51 9.55 -1.43
C ILE A 8 0.90 9.00 -1.14
N LEU A 9 1.88 9.34 -1.99
CA LEU A 9 3.28 8.96 -1.80
C LEU A 9 3.87 9.54 -0.51
N ASN A 10 3.61 10.81 -0.18
CA ASN A 10 4.07 11.39 1.09
C ASN A 10 3.46 10.67 2.30
N LYS A 11 2.15 10.38 2.27
CA LYS A 11 1.48 9.61 3.34
C LYS A 11 2.05 8.19 3.44
N LEU A 12 2.26 7.52 2.31
CA LEU A 12 2.91 6.20 2.29
C LEU A 12 4.34 6.30 2.84
N GLY A 13 5.11 7.31 2.46
CA GLY A 13 6.43 7.60 3.01
C GLY A 13 6.42 7.62 4.53
N ALA A 14 5.55 8.43 5.13
CA ALA A 14 5.39 8.51 6.57
C ALA A 14 4.96 7.16 7.20
N ILE A 15 4.05 6.42 6.56
CA ILE A 15 3.61 5.10 7.04
C ILE A 15 4.76 4.10 7.03
N MET A 16 5.49 4.00 5.93
CA MET A 16 6.64 3.10 5.77
C MET A 16 7.77 3.51 6.72
N HIS A 17 7.98 4.81 6.94
CA HIS A 17 8.95 5.30 7.93
C HIS A 17 8.61 4.81 9.34
N VAL A 18 7.34 4.83 9.72
CA VAL A 18 6.94 4.39 11.06
C VAL A 18 6.90 2.85 11.18
N ALA A 19 6.42 2.16 10.16
CA ALA A 19 6.30 0.70 10.15
C ALA A 19 7.67 0.02 10.02
N LEU A 20 8.43 0.40 8.98
CA LEU A 20 9.70 -0.23 8.61
C LEU A 20 10.94 0.47 9.20
N ARG A 21 10.77 1.64 9.84
CA ARG A 21 11.87 2.44 10.42
C ARG A 21 12.93 2.88 9.39
N ILE A 22 12.51 3.02 8.13
CA ILE A 22 13.34 3.50 7.03
C ILE A 22 13.12 5.00 6.78
N PRO A 23 14.08 5.74 6.24
CA PRO A 23 13.87 7.12 5.80
C PRO A 23 12.81 7.22 4.69
N GLU A 24 11.96 8.24 4.75
CA GLU A 24 10.94 8.53 3.72
C GLU A 24 11.55 8.72 2.32
N ALA A 25 12.82 9.12 2.25
CA ALA A 25 13.57 9.26 1.00
C ALA A 25 13.81 7.93 0.26
N GLU A 26 13.78 6.79 0.96
CA GLU A 26 13.87 5.45 0.33
C GLU A 26 12.52 4.99 -0.22
N VAL A 27 11.41 5.64 0.16
CA VAL A 27 10.06 5.28 -0.26
C VAL A 27 9.74 5.89 -1.62
N ILE A 28 10.39 5.35 -2.66
CA ILE A 28 10.19 5.77 -4.05
C ILE A 28 9.13 4.89 -4.74
N PRO A 29 8.42 5.38 -5.77
CA PRO A 29 7.35 4.63 -6.45
C PRO A 29 7.79 3.26 -7.00
N ASP A 30 9.06 3.15 -7.40
CA ASP A 30 9.64 1.92 -7.96
C ASP A 30 10.15 0.94 -6.88
N ALA A 31 10.26 1.40 -5.62
CA ALA A 31 10.78 0.60 -4.52
C ALA A 31 9.82 -0.56 -4.22
N ARG A 32 10.41 -1.74 -4.08
CA ARG A 32 9.73 -2.98 -3.73
C ARG A 32 9.63 -3.07 -2.21
N ILE A 33 8.41 -3.19 -1.69
CA ILE A 33 8.14 -3.15 -0.25
C ILE A 33 8.90 -4.27 0.48
N PHE A 34 8.96 -5.46 -0.11
CA PHE A 34 9.64 -6.61 0.51
C PHE A 34 11.13 -6.68 0.18
N ASP A 35 11.52 -6.37 -1.06
CA ASP A 35 12.87 -6.63 -1.56
C ASP A 35 13.81 -5.44 -1.34
N ASP A 36 13.31 -4.22 -1.56
CA ASP A 36 14.08 -2.98 -1.46
C ASP A 36 13.96 -2.37 -0.05
N LEU A 37 12.75 -2.35 0.49
CA LEU A 37 12.46 -1.77 1.81
C LEU A 37 12.55 -2.79 2.96
N GLY A 38 12.72 -4.08 2.65
CA GLY A 38 12.91 -5.14 3.64
C GLY A 38 11.68 -5.45 4.50
N ALA A 39 10.46 -5.14 4.05
CA ALA A 39 9.26 -5.45 4.79
C ALA A 39 9.05 -6.96 4.96
N GLU A 40 8.70 -7.38 6.17
CA GLU A 40 8.30 -8.76 6.46
C GLU A 40 6.77 -8.91 6.35
N SER A 41 6.29 -10.16 6.31
CA SER A 41 4.85 -10.45 6.29
C SER A 41 4.09 -9.83 7.46
N ILE A 42 4.75 -9.66 8.61
CA ILE A 42 4.20 -9.00 9.80
C ILE A 42 4.04 -7.49 9.57
N ASP A 43 5.02 -6.85 8.92
CA ASP A 43 4.98 -5.41 8.66
C ASP A 43 3.84 -5.04 7.71
N ILE A 44 3.49 -5.93 6.77
CA ILE A 44 2.36 -5.72 5.86
C ILE A 44 1.04 -5.54 6.62
N LEU A 45 0.85 -6.26 7.73
CA LEU A 45 -0.35 -6.10 8.56
C LEU A 45 -0.39 -4.72 9.21
N ASP A 46 0.76 -4.24 9.71
CA ASP A 46 0.87 -2.92 10.34
C ASP A 46 0.71 -1.78 9.30
N ILE A 47 1.38 -1.91 8.15
CA ILE A 47 1.27 -0.98 7.01
C ILE A 47 -0.18 -0.89 6.53
N ARG A 48 -0.85 -2.04 6.32
CA ARG A 48 -2.26 -2.10 5.93
C ARG A 48 -3.11 -1.31 6.92
N PHE A 49 -2.98 -1.59 8.21
CA PHE A 49 -3.77 -0.92 9.25
C PHE A 49 -3.52 0.59 9.26
N ARG A 50 -2.27 1.02 9.12
CA ARG A 50 -1.92 2.44 9.04
C ARG A 50 -2.45 3.12 7.78
N ILE A 51 -2.44 2.45 6.64
CA ILE A 51 -3.04 2.95 5.40
C ILE A 51 -4.56 3.14 5.62
N GLU A 52 -5.21 2.14 6.21
CA GLU A 52 -6.65 2.22 6.54
C GLU A 52 -6.96 3.44 7.43
N GLU A 53 -6.16 3.67 8.48
CA GLU A 53 -6.32 4.82 9.37
C GLU A 53 -5.98 6.16 8.70
N ALA A 54 -4.90 6.23 7.92
CA ALA A 54 -4.40 7.47 7.32
C ALA A 54 -5.27 8.00 6.18
N PHE A 55 -5.99 7.10 5.51
CA PHE A 55 -6.86 7.40 4.38
C PHE A 55 -8.35 7.19 4.67
N GLY A 56 -8.69 6.63 5.84
CA GLY A 56 -10.08 6.53 6.31
C GLY A 56 -10.91 5.47 5.59
N PHE A 57 -10.30 4.39 5.12
CA PHE A 57 -10.99 3.28 4.48
C PHE A 57 -10.55 1.93 5.01
N LYS A 58 -11.36 0.89 4.80
CA LYS A 58 -10.99 -0.47 5.16
C LYS A 58 -10.56 -1.26 3.94
N ILE A 59 -9.46 -1.98 4.05
CA ILE A 59 -8.95 -2.88 3.02
C ILE A 59 -9.20 -4.30 3.47
N ASP A 60 -10.22 -4.98 2.95
CA ASP A 60 -10.46 -6.35 3.36
C ASP A 60 -9.25 -7.24 2.99
N GLU A 61 -8.75 -8.04 3.94
CA GLU A 61 -7.57 -8.90 3.75
C GLU A 61 -7.77 -9.85 2.55
N GLY A 62 -9.01 -10.32 2.38
CA GLY A 62 -9.42 -11.12 1.24
C GLY A 62 -9.47 -10.36 -0.08
N GLU A 63 -9.37 -9.03 -0.13
CA GLU A 63 -9.39 -8.25 -1.37
C GLU A 63 -7.98 -7.96 -1.91
N ILE A 64 -7.02 -7.70 -1.01
CA ILE A 64 -5.60 -7.72 -1.37
C ILE A 64 -5.23 -9.13 -1.83
N MET A 65 -5.58 -10.16 -1.04
CA MET A 65 -5.25 -11.54 -1.42
C MET A 65 -6.00 -12.05 -2.66
N ARG A 66 -7.22 -11.56 -2.97
CA ARG A 66 -7.97 -11.99 -4.19
C ARG A 66 -7.60 -11.22 -5.45
N SER A 67 -7.08 -10.01 -5.34
CA SER A 67 -6.52 -9.29 -6.50
C SER A 67 -5.19 -9.88 -6.96
N ILE A 68 -4.71 -10.89 -6.23
CA ILE A 68 -3.43 -11.51 -6.42
C ILE A 68 -3.68 -13.00 -6.66
N ASP A 69 -3.15 -13.52 -7.77
CA ASP A 69 -3.38 -14.90 -8.20
C ASP A 69 -3.19 -15.90 -7.04
N PRO A 70 -4.24 -16.66 -6.66
CA PRO A 70 -4.13 -17.65 -5.57
C PRO A 70 -3.21 -18.82 -5.91
N ASP A 71 -2.83 -18.96 -7.19
CA ASP A 71 -1.88 -19.96 -7.69
C ASP A 71 -0.41 -19.54 -7.47
N LYS A 72 -0.15 -18.24 -7.32
CA LYS A 72 1.17 -17.69 -7.10
C LYS A 72 1.43 -17.57 -5.59
N GLY A 73 2.34 -18.41 -5.09
CA GLY A 73 2.74 -18.38 -3.69
C GLY A 73 3.26 -17.00 -3.26
N PHE A 74 3.23 -16.73 -1.95
CA PHE A 74 3.56 -15.43 -1.35
C PHE A 74 4.89 -14.83 -1.85
N GLU A 75 5.86 -15.65 -2.26
CA GLU A 75 7.15 -15.23 -2.83
C GLU A 75 7.04 -14.52 -4.20
N GLU A 76 6.16 -14.96 -5.10
CA GLU A 76 5.95 -14.29 -6.39
C GLU A 76 5.16 -12.98 -6.27
N LEU A 77 4.47 -12.81 -5.14
CA LEU A 77 3.67 -11.63 -4.86
C LEU A 77 4.58 -10.47 -4.45
N LYS A 78 5.67 -10.77 -3.73
CA LYS A 78 6.64 -9.77 -3.24
C LYS A 78 7.21 -8.89 -4.36
N ASP A 79 7.38 -9.45 -5.56
CA ASP A 79 7.93 -8.71 -6.71
C ASP A 79 6.94 -7.66 -7.27
N GLN A 80 5.63 -7.87 -7.05
CA GLN A 80 4.56 -7.00 -7.55
C GLN A 80 4.16 -5.92 -6.52
N PHE A 81 4.56 -6.06 -5.25
CA PHE A 81 4.28 -5.08 -4.21
C PHE A 81 5.30 -3.94 -4.22
N THR A 82 5.06 -2.95 -5.08
CA THR A 82 5.78 -1.68 -5.07
C THR A 82 5.00 -0.57 -4.39
N ILE A 83 5.71 0.49 -3.99
CA ILE A 83 5.09 1.71 -3.44
C ILE A 83 4.13 2.34 -4.47
N GLY A 84 4.51 2.39 -5.74
CA GLY A 84 3.68 2.90 -6.82
C GLY A 84 2.40 2.09 -7.01
N ALA A 85 2.48 0.75 -6.95
CA ALA A 85 1.31 -0.11 -7.03
C ALA A 85 0.35 0.12 -5.84
N THR A 86 0.90 0.27 -4.64
CA THR A 86 0.11 0.55 -3.43
C THR A 86 -0.53 1.93 -3.50
N ALA A 87 0.19 2.95 -3.98
CA ALA A 87 -0.34 4.29 -4.18
C ALA A 87 -1.50 4.30 -5.20
N ALA A 88 -1.34 3.57 -6.31
CA ALA A 88 -2.38 3.43 -7.33
C ALA A 88 -3.62 2.70 -6.77
N PHE A 89 -3.43 1.66 -5.96
CA PHE A 89 -4.52 0.96 -5.29
C PHE A 89 -5.28 1.86 -4.32
N ILE A 90 -4.56 2.61 -3.48
CA ILE A 90 -5.16 3.58 -2.55
C ILE A 90 -5.96 4.62 -3.32
N ARG A 91 -5.42 5.18 -4.39
CA ARG A 91 -6.11 6.15 -5.24
C ARG A 91 -7.41 5.57 -5.80
N GLN A 92 -7.36 4.35 -6.33
CA GLN A 92 -8.53 3.68 -6.89
C GLN A 92 -9.58 3.40 -5.81
N LYS A 93 -9.17 3.01 -4.60
CA LYS A 93 -10.08 2.80 -3.48
C LYS A 93 -10.75 4.09 -3.00
N LEU A 94 -9.98 5.17 -2.89
CA LEU A 94 -10.50 6.49 -2.52
C LEU A 94 -11.53 6.98 -3.54
N ASP A 95 -11.22 6.84 -4.83
CA ASP A 95 -12.15 7.20 -5.92
C ASP A 95 -13.44 6.36 -5.84
N GLN A 96 -13.34 5.05 -5.61
CA GLN A 96 -14.51 4.19 -5.44
C GLN A 96 -15.37 4.56 -4.23
N LEU A 97 -14.77 5.03 -3.12
CA LEU A 97 -15.51 5.46 -1.94
C LEU A 97 -16.19 6.82 -2.14
N GLU A 98 -15.55 7.73 -2.88
CA GLU A 98 -16.17 9.00 -3.30
C GLU A 98 -17.34 8.75 -4.27
N GLN A 99 -17.25 7.74 -5.16
CA GLN A 99 -18.26 7.43 -6.17
C GLN A 99 -19.36 6.44 -5.68
N GLY A 100 -19.15 5.76 -4.55
CA GLY A 100 -19.98 4.66 -4.07
C GLY A 100 -21.09 5.02 -3.07
N HIS A 101 -21.28 6.31 -2.73
CA HIS A 101 -22.37 6.79 -1.86
C HIS A 101 -23.39 7.64 -2.64
N ALA A 102 -24.07 7.02 -3.60
CA ALA A 102 -25.33 7.52 -4.16
C ALA A 102 -26.50 6.65 -3.70
#